data_AF-A0A7S0HDS5-F1
#
_entry.id   AF-A0A7S0HDS5-F1
#
_cell.length_a   1.000
_cell.length_b   1.000
_cell.length_c   1.000
_cell.angle_alpha   90.00
_cell.angle_beta   90.00
_cell.angle_gamma   90.00
#
_symmetry.space_group_name_H-M   'P 1'
#
loop_
_entity.id
_entity.type
_entity.pdbx_description
1 polymer ?
#
loop_
_entity_poly.entity_id
_entity_poly.type
_entity_poly.pdbx_seq_one_letter_code
_entity_poly.pdbx_strand_id
1 'polypeptide(L)'
;AVLKHPYTVLCDPADDTIYVTSFTLNHVVRLRMTSRTAAQYKVFIRGAELDGPIGMAIDEERHLYVASFTNDHILRVHADTGELLGTFGNDEEMDCPEGIALGPDGTLYVVSSLLPYVVRYQPKTGKFLGQFAPPVSGAATPHR
;
A
#
# COMPACT_ATOMS: atom_id res chain seq x y z
N ALA A 1 7.12 -8.49 20.29
CA ALA A 1 6.92 -7.06 19.96
C ALA A 1 5.74 -6.95 19.00
N VAL A 2 5.00 -5.85 19.04
CA VAL A 2 3.84 -5.61 18.16
C VAL A 2 4.27 -5.12 16.77
N LEU A 3 5.42 -4.45 16.70
CA LEU A 3 6.07 -4.03 15.47
C LEU A 3 7.50 -4.61 15.44
N LYS A 4 7.98 -4.94 14.25
CA LYS A 4 9.37 -5.30 13.94
C LYS A 4 9.68 -4.84 12.51
N HIS A 5 10.71 -3.99 12.37
CA HIS A 5 11.03 -3.26 11.14
C HIS A 5 9.78 -2.59 10.54
N PRO A 6 9.22 -1.57 11.20
CA PRO A 6 8.13 -0.80 10.62
C PRO A 6 8.63 0.04 9.43
N TYR A 7 7.82 0.16 8.38
CA TYR A 7 8.18 0.92 7.17
C TYR A 7 7.28 2.14 6.97
N THR A 8 5.98 1.93 6.78
CA THR A 8 5.04 3.01 6.44
C THR A 8 4.08 3.27 7.59
N VAL A 9 3.74 4.54 7.76
CA VAL A 9 2.56 4.99 8.52
C VAL A 9 1.55 5.60 7.55
N LEU A 10 0.28 5.24 7.68
CA LEU A 10 -0.83 5.84 6.95
C LEU A 10 -1.83 6.39 7.97
N CYS A 11 -2.12 7.69 7.90
CA CYS A 11 -3.21 8.28 8.65
C CYS A 11 -4.54 7.98 7.94
N ASP A 12 -5.52 7.49 8.69
CA ASP A 12 -6.88 7.38 8.19
C ASP A 12 -7.50 8.78 8.15
N PRO A 13 -7.94 9.30 6.98
CA PRO A 13 -8.58 10.61 6.93
C PRO A 13 -9.97 10.62 7.59
N ALA A 14 -10.58 9.45 7.84
CA ALA A 14 -11.93 9.37 8.38
C ALA A 14 -12.00 9.53 9.91
N ASP A 15 -10.93 9.21 10.65
CA ASP A 15 -10.92 9.22 12.11
C ASP A 15 -9.50 9.34 12.72
N ASP A 16 -9.40 9.19 14.05
CA ASP A 16 -8.13 9.22 14.79
C ASP A 16 -7.30 7.92 14.65
N THR A 17 -7.37 7.22 13.53
CA THR A 17 -6.65 5.96 13.30
C THR A 17 -5.37 6.19 12.50
N ILE A 18 -4.29 5.50 12.88
CA ILE A 18 -3.12 5.30 12.01
C ILE A 18 -2.88 3.81 11.78
N TYR A 19 -2.48 3.45 10.57
CA TYR A 19 -2.04 2.12 10.20
C TYR A 19 -0.51 2.12 10.09
N VAL A 20 0.12 1.07 10.58
CA VAL A 20 1.59 0.88 10.51
C VAL A 20 1.89 -0.50 9.97
N THR A 21 2.67 -0.59 8.90
CA THR A 21 3.17 -1.87 8.42
C THR A 21 4.31 -2.37 9.30
N SER A 22 4.36 -3.67 9.59
CA SER A 22 5.53 -4.30 10.19
C SER A 22 6.02 -5.42 9.30
N PHE A 23 7.16 -5.15 8.66
CA PHE A 23 7.73 -5.95 7.60
C PHE A 23 8.00 -7.38 8.05
N THR A 24 8.81 -7.57 9.11
CA THR A 24 9.22 -8.94 9.52
C THR A 24 8.11 -9.75 10.19
N LEU A 25 7.03 -9.11 10.64
CA LEU A 25 5.91 -9.80 11.28
C LEU A 25 4.74 -10.04 10.32
N ASN A 26 4.86 -9.62 9.05
CA ASN A 26 3.87 -9.88 8.00
C ASN A 26 2.46 -9.44 8.40
N HIS A 27 2.36 -8.24 8.96
CA HIS A 27 1.08 -7.70 9.42
C HIS A 27 1.03 -6.17 9.36
N VAL A 28 -0.21 -5.66 9.38
CA VAL A 28 -0.50 -4.24 9.58
C VAL A 28 -1.11 -4.07 10.96
N VAL A 29 -0.59 -3.10 11.71
CA VAL A 29 -1.09 -2.72 13.03
C VAL A 29 -1.94 -1.47 12.88
N ARG A 30 -3.13 -1.49 13.46
CA ARG A 30 -4.00 -0.32 13.58
C ARG A 30 -3.83 0.26 14.98
N LEU A 31 -3.54 1.56 15.06
CA LEU A 31 -3.36 2.31 16.30
C LEU A 31 -4.45 3.38 16.38
N ARG A 32 -5.14 3.47 17.52
CA ARG A 32 -6.07 4.57 17.79
C ARG A 32 -5.32 5.67 18.52
N MET A 33 -5.27 6.85 17.92
CA MET A 33 -4.71 8.04 18.52
C MET A 33 -5.69 8.58 19.57
N THR A 34 -5.14 8.96 20.71
CA THR A 34 -5.76 9.96 21.58
C THR A 34 -4.76 11.12 21.68
N SER A 35 -5.17 12.23 22.28
CA SER A 35 -4.57 13.57 22.17
C SER A 35 -3.07 13.76 22.46
N ARG A 36 -2.26 12.70 22.65
CA ARG A 36 -0.77 12.68 22.60
C ARG A 36 -0.12 11.29 22.56
N THR A 37 -0.88 10.19 22.62
CA THR A 37 -0.34 8.80 22.62
C THR A 37 -1.24 7.83 21.87
N ALA A 38 -0.66 6.76 21.32
CA ALA A 38 -1.42 5.61 20.85
C ALA A 38 -2.06 4.93 22.07
N ALA A 39 -3.36 5.16 22.29
CA ALA A 39 -4.05 4.65 23.46
C ALA A 39 -4.35 3.16 23.36
N GLN A 40 -4.52 2.65 22.12
CA GLN A 40 -4.87 1.27 21.83
C GLN A 40 -4.25 0.84 20.50
N TYR A 41 -3.83 -0.43 20.42
CA TYR A 41 -3.36 -1.04 19.19
C TYR A 41 -4.02 -2.40 18.98
N LYS A 42 -4.14 -2.81 17.72
CA LYS A 42 -4.49 -4.18 17.34
C LYS A 42 -3.74 -4.59 16.09
N VAL A 43 -3.35 -5.86 16.01
CA VAL A 43 -3.00 -6.47 14.72
C VAL A 43 -4.28 -6.47 13.90
N PHE A 44 -4.25 -5.79 12.76
CA PHE A 44 -5.44 -5.48 11.97
C PHE A 44 -5.53 -6.35 10.73
N ILE A 45 -4.44 -6.44 9.97
CA ILE A 45 -4.34 -7.32 8.80
C ILE A 45 -3.24 -8.33 9.07
N ARG A 46 -3.55 -9.61 8.88
CA ARG A 46 -2.61 -10.72 8.96
C ARG A 46 -3.12 -11.85 8.06
N GLY A 47 -2.23 -12.49 7.31
CA GLY A 47 -2.61 -13.59 6.43
C GLY A 47 -1.42 -14.10 5.64
N ALA A 48 -1.57 -15.28 5.03
CA ALA A 48 -0.51 -15.91 4.22
C ALA A 48 -0.14 -15.10 2.97
N GLU A 49 -1.04 -14.24 2.51
CA GLU A 49 -0.82 -13.42 1.31
C GLU A 49 -0.03 -12.14 1.59
N LEU A 50 0.15 -11.75 2.86
CA LEU A 50 0.94 -10.58 3.23
C LEU A 50 2.36 -11.02 3.61
N ASP A 51 3.35 -10.55 2.89
CA ASP A 51 4.76 -10.85 3.13
C ASP A 51 5.62 -9.61 2.95
N GLY A 52 6.27 -9.17 4.02
CA GLY A 52 7.05 -7.93 4.04
C GLY A 52 6.23 -6.69 3.65
N PRO A 53 5.09 -6.36 4.29
CA PRO A 53 4.30 -5.20 3.87
C PRO A 53 5.09 -3.89 3.99
N ILE A 54 5.03 -3.04 2.96
CA ILE A 54 5.69 -1.73 2.94
C ILE A 54 4.66 -0.60 2.81
N GLY A 55 4.20 -0.27 1.61
CA GLY A 55 3.34 0.89 1.37
C GLY A 55 1.85 0.62 1.54
N MET A 56 1.10 1.69 1.77
CA MET A 56 -0.35 1.64 1.94
C MET A 56 -1.02 2.87 1.32
N ALA A 57 -2.26 2.69 0.84
CA ALA A 57 -3.16 3.76 0.44
C ALA A 57 -4.60 3.40 0.81
N ILE A 58 -5.45 4.38 1.08
CA ILE A 58 -6.86 4.15 1.41
C ILE A 58 -7.76 5.02 0.52
N ASP A 59 -8.83 4.45 -0.01
CA ASP A 59 -9.84 5.19 -0.78
C ASP A 59 -11.02 5.66 0.09
N GLU A 60 -11.88 6.50 -0.50
CA GLU A 60 -13.08 7.01 0.16
C GLU A 60 -14.13 5.93 0.44
N GLU A 61 -14.05 4.78 -0.23
CA GLU A 61 -14.92 3.62 -0.05
C GLU A 61 -14.41 2.66 1.05
N ARG A 62 -13.39 3.06 1.81
CA ARG A 62 -12.77 2.26 2.88
C ARG A 62 -12.02 1.03 2.38
N HIS A 63 -11.52 1.03 1.14
CA HIS A 63 -10.56 0.03 0.69
C HIS A 63 -9.14 0.47 1.04
N LEU A 64 -8.47 -0.33 1.88
CA LEU A 64 -7.06 -0.20 2.20
C LEU A 64 -6.25 -1.12 1.29
N TYR A 65 -5.36 -0.51 0.51
CA TYR A 65 -4.39 -1.16 -0.36
C TYR A 65 -3.07 -1.31 0.39
N VAL A 66 -2.45 -2.48 0.34
CA VAL A 66 -1.17 -2.76 1.01
C VAL A 66 -0.23 -3.42 0.02
N ALA A 67 0.95 -2.83 -0.17
CA ALA A 67 2.03 -3.42 -0.96
C ALA A 67 2.67 -4.52 -0.13
N SER A 68 2.56 -5.74 -0.61
CA SER A 68 3.20 -6.93 -0.06
C SER A 68 4.50 -7.15 -0.84
N PHE A 69 5.59 -6.66 -0.27
CA PHE A 69 6.86 -6.48 -0.98
C PHE A 69 7.46 -7.80 -1.45
N THR A 70 7.48 -8.82 -0.60
CA THR A 70 8.30 -10.02 -0.86
C THR A 70 7.66 -10.97 -1.88
N ASN A 71 6.36 -10.81 -2.15
CA ASN A 71 5.59 -11.71 -3.02
C ASN A 71 4.86 -10.96 -4.14
N ASP A 72 5.26 -9.73 -4.43
CA ASP A 72 4.83 -8.94 -5.59
C ASP A 72 3.33 -8.74 -5.72
N HIS A 73 2.65 -8.66 -4.58
CA HIS A 73 1.20 -8.51 -4.52
C HIS A 73 0.77 -7.17 -3.92
N ILE A 74 -0.39 -6.69 -4.37
CA ILE A 74 -1.18 -5.69 -3.68
C ILE A 74 -2.39 -6.38 -3.06
N LEU A 75 -2.51 -6.28 -1.74
CA LEU A 75 -3.72 -6.70 -1.04
C LEU A 75 -4.69 -5.52 -1.01
N ARG A 76 -5.97 -5.80 -1.25
CA ARG A 76 -7.08 -4.88 -0.98
C ARG A 76 -7.92 -5.44 0.15
N VAL A 77 -8.05 -4.68 1.23
CA VAL A 77 -8.84 -5.07 2.40
C VAL A 77 -9.85 -4.00 2.77
N HIS A 78 -10.90 -4.37 3.49
CA HIS A 78 -11.84 -3.40 4.07
C HIS A 78 -11.22 -2.75 5.32
N ALA A 79 -11.05 -1.43 5.34
CA ALA A 79 -10.28 -0.70 6.34
C ALA A 79 -10.88 -0.70 7.76
N ASP A 80 -12.19 -0.99 7.89
CA ASP A 80 -12.83 -1.10 9.20
C ASP A 80 -12.77 -2.50 9.81
N THR A 81 -12.91 -3.53 8.96
CA THR A 81 -13.08 -4.93 9.38
C THR A 81 -11.80 -5.74 9.25
N GLY A 82 -10.90 -5.36 8.34
CA GLY A 82 -9.69 -6.10 7.99
C GLY A 82 -9.96 -7.27 7.03
N GLU A 83 -11.17 -7.39 6.50
CA GLU A 83 -11.55 -8.43 5.55
C GLU A 83 -10.78 -8.30 4.24
N LEU A 84 -10.22 -9.40 3.74
CA LEU A 84 -9.57 -9.45 2.44
C LEU A 84 -10.63 -9.41 1.33
N LEU A 85 -10.56 -8.39 0.49
CA LEU A 85 -11.49 -8.17 -0.63
C LEU A 85 -10.89 -8.57 -1.98
N GLY A 86 -9.59 -8.86 -2.01
CA GLY A 86 -8.89 -9.35 -3.19
C GLY A 86 -7.40 -9.06 -3.13
N THR A 87 -6.68 -9.76 -3.99
CA THR A 87 -5.23 -9.66 -4.17
C THR A 87 -4.95 -9.65 -5.66
N PHE A 88 -4.02 -8.80 -6.08
CA PHE A 88 -3.68 -8.64 -7.50
C PHE A 88 -2.22 -8.23 -7.65
N GLY A 89 -1.74 -8.29 -8.89
CA GLY A 89 -0.32 -8.16 -9.19
C GLY A 89 0.43 -9.48 -9.30
N ASN A 90 1.64 -9.42 -9.84
CA ASN A 90 2.57 -10.54 -9.99
C ASN A 90 3.97 -10.02 -10.37
N ASP A 91 4.93 -10.93 -10.42
CA ASP A 91 6.34 -10.71 -10.76
C ASP A 91 6.59 -10.28 -12.22
N GLU A 92 5.63 -10.48 -13.14
CA GLU A 92 5.72 -9.96 -14.51
C GLU A 92 5.34 -8.47 -14.60
N GLU A 93 4.48 -8.00 -13.68
CA GLU A 93 3.95 -6.64 -13.65
C GLU A 93 4.72 -5.72 -12.70
N MET A 94 5.22 -6.27 -11.58
CA MET A 94 5.93 -5.54 -10.55
C MET A 94 6.95 -6.42 -9.82
N ASP A 95 7.99 -5.81 -9.24
CA ASP A 95 9.03 -6.51 -8.48
C ASP A 95 9.37 -5.69 -7.23
N CYS A 96 9.13 -6.26 -6.05
CA CYS A 96 9.32 -5.61 -4.77
C CYS A 96 8.49 -4.31 -4.66
N PRO A 97 7.15 -4.37 -4.70
CA PRO A 97 6.30 -3.16 -4.64
C PRO A 97 6.49 -2.43 -3.30
N GLU A 98 6.69 -1.12 -3.38
CA GLU A 98 6.94 -0.28 -2.20
C GLU A 98 5.86 0.77 -2.03
N GLY A 99 5.84 1.78 -2.90
CA GLY A 99 4.96 2.92 -2.80
C GLY A 99 3.63 2.69 -3.53
N ILE A 100 2.53 3.11 -2.89
CA ILE A 100 1.19 3.07 -3.47
C ILE A 100 0.57 4.46 -3.34
N ALA A 101 -0.12 4.92 -4.38
CA ALA A 101 -0.96 6.11 -4.32
C ALA A 101 -2.23 5.94 -5.16
N LEU A 102 -3.33 6.55 -4.71
CA LEU A 102 -4.54 6.72 -5.53
C LEU A 102 -4.45 8.05 -6.27
N GLY A 103 -4.65 8.01 -7.59
CA GLY A 103 -4.74 9.20 -8.42
C GLY A 103 -6.09 9.90 -8.29
N PRO A 104 -6.19 11.14 -8.78
CA PRO A 104 -7.45 11.90 -8.76
C PRO A 104 -8.54 11.30 -9.66
N ASP A 105 -8.16 10.41 -10.58
CA ASP A 105 -9.07 9.62 -11.42
C ASP A 105 -9.51 8.30 -10.77
N GLY A 106 -9.06 8.04 -9.53
CA GLY A 106 -9.29 6.78 -8.83
C GLY A 106 -8.40 5.64 -9.32
N THR A 107 -7.38 5.88 -10.15
CA THR A 107 -6.43 4.83 -10.55
C THR A 107 -5.43 4.56 -9.42
N LEU A 108 -5.11 3.29 -9.16
CA LEU A 108 -4.05 2.93 -8.22
C LEU A 108 -2.70 2.92 -8.93
N TYR A 109 -1.73 3.66 -8.42
CA TYR A 109 -0.36 3.71 -8.92
C TYR A 109 0.56 2.99 -7.94
N VAL A 110 1.43 2.14 -8.48
CA VAL A 110 2.38 1.36 -7.68
C VAL A 110 3.78 1.57 -8.24
N VAL A 111 4.74 1.78 -7.35
CA VAL A 111 6.18 1.78 -7.66
C VAL A 111 6.85 0.57 -7.06
N SER A 112 7.85 0.08 -7.79
CA SER A 112 8.62 -1.11 -7.45
C SER A 112 10.07 -0.74 -7.20
N SER A 113 10.69 -1.37 -6.21
CA SER A 113 12.07 -1.11 -5.84
C SER A 113 13.06 -1.55 -6.92
N LEU A 114 12.69 -2.59 -7.68
CA LEU A 114 13.55 -3.23 -8.67
C LEU A 114 13.16 -2.94 -10.13
N LEU A 115 12.15 -2.08 -10.36
CA LEU A 115 11.71 -1.71 -11.70
C LEU A 115 11.78 -0.21 -11.94
N PRO A 116 12.16 0.22 -13.16
CA PRO A 116 12.38 1.63 -13.46
C PRO A 116 11.13 2.38 -13.93
N TYR A 117 9.93 1.85 -13.66
CA TYR A 117 8.66 2.41 -14.13
C TYR A 117 7.58 2.35 -13.05
N VAL A 118 6.56 3.20 -13.22
CA VAL A 118 5.33 3.16 -12.41
C VAL A 118 4.30 2.32 -13.14
N VAL A 119 3.60 1.43 -12.44
CA VAL A 119 2.46 0.70 -12.99
C VAL A 119 1.15 1.22 -12.43
N ARG A 120 0.05 0.93 -13.12
CA ARG A 120 -1.29 1.33 -12.70
C ARG A 120 -2.30 0.20 -12.76
N TYR A 121 -3.25 0.22 -11.84
CA TYR A 121 -4.32 -0.77 -11.70
C TYR A 121 -5.68 -0.10 -11.55
N GLN A 122 -6.72 -0.79 -12.02
CA GLN A 122 -8.08 -0.51 -11.61
C GLN A 122 -8.24 -1.04 -10.17
N PRO A 123 -8.48 -0.18 -9.17
CA PRO A 123 -8.34 -0.54 -7.76
C PRO A 123 -9.42 -1.52 -7.25
N LYS A 124 -10.59 -1.57 -7.88
CA LYS A 124 -11.72 -2.42 -7.44
C LYS A 124 -11.66 -3.85 -7.98
N THR A 125 -11.04 -4.04 -9.14
CA THR A 125 -10.96 -5.32 -9.83
C THR A 125 -9.54 -5.86 -9.85
N GLY A 126 -8.54 -5.06 -9.47
CA GLY A 126 -7.13 -5.42 -9.58
C GLY A 126 -6.63 -5.54 -11.02
N LYS A 127 -7.37 -5.00 -12.00
CA LYS A 127 -7.00 -5.14 -13.41
C LYS A 127 -5.78 -4.27 -13.71
N PHE A 128 -4.71 -4.88 -14.22
CA PHE A 128 -3.54 -4.17 -14.73
C PHE A 128 -3.91 -3.25 -15.91
N LEU A 129 -3.48 -1.99 -15.83
CA LEU A 129 -3.75 -0.93 -16.82
C LEU A 129 -2.49 -0.49 -17.57
N GLY A 130 -1.38 -1.19 -17.39
CA GLY A 130 -0.10 -0.93 -18.06
C GLY A 130 0.87 -0.07 -17.23
N GLN A 131 2.04 0.15 -17.82
CA GLN A 131 3.03 1.10 -17.32
C GLN A 131 2.53 2.53 -17.55
N PHE A 132 2.69 3.37 -16.54
CA PHE A 132 2.28 4.77 -16.55
C PHE A 132 3.41 5.71 -16.99
N ALA A 133 4.62 5.52 -16.46
CA ALA A 133 5.77 6.36 -16.77
C ALA A 133 7.02 5.50 -16.95
N PRO A 134 7.76 5.65 -18.08
CA PRO A 134 9.03 4.97 -18.29
C PRO A 134 10.13 5.60 -17.41
N PRO A 135 11.31 4.95 -17.29
CA PRO A 135 12.47 5.56 -16.66
C PRO A 135 12.73 6.96 -17.23
N VAL A 136 12.90 7.94 -16.34
CA VAL A 136 13.28 9.29 -16.75
C VAL A 136 14.71 9.25 -17.30
N SER A 137 14.86 9.06 -18.60
CA SER A 137 16.13 9.20 -19.29
C SER A 137 16.44 10.69 -19.46
N GLY A 138 17.06 11.31 -18.45
CA GLY A 138 17.79 12.58 -18.55
C GLY A 138 16.97 13.84 -18.92
N ALA A 139 16.80 14.73 -17.93
CA ALA A 139 16.58 16.17 -18.06
C ALA A 139 15.63 16.65 -19.17
N ALA A 140 14.33 16.71 -18.88
CA ALA A 140 13.47 17.68 -19.54
C ALA A 140 13.80 19.07 -18.97
N THR A 141 14.54 19.89 -19.73
CA THR A 141 14.62 21.33 -19.47
C THR A 141 13.19 21.91 -19.46
N PRO A 142 12.81 22.73 -18.46
CA PRO A 142 11.47 23.30 -18.44
C PRO A 142 11.34 24.30 -19.60
N HIS A 143 10.46 24.02 -20.54
CA HIS A 143 10.01 25.03 -21.50
C HIS A 143 9.05 25.98 -20.78
N ARG A 144 9.39 27.27 -20.85
CA ARG A 144 8.69 28.40 -20.25
C ARG A 144 7.44 28.77 -21.02
#